data_AF-A0AAP2GP52-F1
#
_entry.id   AF-A0AAP2GP52-F1
#
_cell.length_a   1.000
_cell.length_b   1.000
_cell.length_c   1.000
_cell.angle_alpha   90.00
_cell.angle_beta   90.00
_cell.angle_gamma   90.00
#
_symmetry.space_group_name_H-M   'P 1'
#
loop_
_entity.id
_entity.type
_entity.pdbx_description
1 polymer ?
#
loop_
_entity_poly.entity_id
_entity_poly.type
_entity_poly.pdbx_seq_one_letter_code
_entity_poly.pdbx_strand_id
1 'polypeptide(L)'
;METTATDTRFIINLALSAWETQLERFDKHLEKLTDQQLESEIAPGRNRGVYILGHLTAVNDNFFPLFGLGEKVHPPLQDLFIRTPDRTVPIPTTAELRQCWHDVNAKLTPALRNLTPEEWLGKHTSVSAEDFAKEPHRNKLNVLLNRTSHQAYHYGQIVLL
;
A
#
# COMPACT_ATOMS: atom_id res chain seq x y z
N MET A 1 -5.72 24.49 -21.42
CA MET A 1 -5.41 25.13 -20.13
C MET A 1 -4.11 24.54 -19.65
N GLU A 2 -3.07 25.36 -19.47
CA GLU A 2 -1.84 24.91 -18.82
C GLU A 2 -2.13 24.74 -17.32
N THR A 3 -1.92 23.54 -16.80
CA THR A 3 -1.99 23.26 -15.37
C THR A 3 -0.84 23.97 -14.68
N THR A 4 -1.11 24.84 -13.71
CA THR A 4 -0.04 25.55 -13.00
C THR A 4 0.66 24.62 -12.00
N ALA A 5 1.88 24.98 -11.56
CA ALA A 5 2.57 24.25 -10.50
C ALA A 5 1.74 24.17 -9.20
N THR A 6 0.90 25.18 -8.95
CA THR A 6 -0.05 25.22 -7.83
C THR A 6 -1.15 24.16 -7.98
N ASP A 7 -1.74 24.04 -9.18
CA ASP A 7 -2.80 23.05 -9.46
C ASP A 7 -2.26 21.62 -9.35
N THR A 8 -1.05 21.37 -9.85
CA THR A 8 -0.38 20.07 -9.73
C THR A 8 -0.17 19.67 -8.27
N ARG A 9 0.35 20.59 -7.45
CA ARG A 9 0.56 20.34 -6.01
C ARG A 9 -0.76 20.09 -5.29
N PHE A 10 -1.81 20.83 -5.62
CA PHE A 10 -3.13 20.62 -5.07
C PHE A 10 -3.67 19.22 -5.38
N ILE A 11 -3.58 18.77 -6.64
CA ILE A 11 -4.03 17.43 -7.06
C ILE A 11 -3.23 16.32 -6.34
N ILE A 12 -1.90 16.46 -6.24
CA ILE A 12 -1.05 15.51 -5.50
C ILE A 12 -1.48 15.44 -4.04
N ASN A 13 -1.75 16.59 -3.40
CA ASN A 13 -2.22 16.62 -2.02
C ASN A 13 -3.58 15.93 -1.85
N LEU A 14 -4.51 16.08 -2.80
CA LEU A 14 -5.78 15.35 -2.77
C LEU A 14 -5.57 13.83 -2.83
N ALA A 15 -4.67 13.36 -3.69
CA ALA A 15 -4.35 11.94 -3.80
C ALA A 15 -3.69 11.39 -2.52
N LEU A 16 -2.76 12.15 -1.93
CA LEU A 16 -2.13 11.79 -0.65
C LEU A 16 -3.14 11.76 0.49
N SER A 17 -4.03 12.75 0.58
CA SER A 17 -5.10 12.75 1.59
C SER A 17 -6.05 11.57 1.41
N ALA A 18 -6.36 11.16 0.17
CA ALA A 18 -7.17 9.98 -0.08
C ALA A 18 -6.47 8.69 0.37
N TRP A 19 -5.17 8.55 0.10
CA TRP A 19 -4.33 7.45 0.58
C TRP A 19 -4.32 7.37 2.12
N GLU A 20 -3.99 8.48 2.78
CA GLU A 20 -3.94 8.57 4.24
C GLU A 20 -5.29 8.28 4.89
N THR A 21 -6.39 8.73 4.28
CA THR A 21 -7.75 8.40 4.74
C THR A 21 -8.00 6.88 4.74
N GLN A 22 -7.54 6.16 3.71
CA GLN A 22 -7.69 4.70 3.70
C GLN A 22 -6.77 4.02 4.71
N LEU A 23 -5.57 4.56 4.97
CA LEU A 23 -4.69 4.03 6.02
C LEU A 23 -5.33 4.20 7.38
N GLU A 24 -5.80 5.40 7.71
CA GLU A 24 -6.43 5.71 8.99
C GLU A 24 -7.68 4.86 9.23
N ARG A 25 -8.51 4.64 8.20
CA ARG A 25 -9.69 3.75 8.30
C ARG A 25 -9.29 2.31 8.59
N PHE A 26 -8.26 1.82 7.92
CA PHE A 26 -7.75 0.47 8.13
C PHE A 26 -7.18 0.33 9.55
N ASP A 27 -6.33 1.27 9.97
CA ASP A 27 -5.73 1.30 11.32
C ASP A 27 -6.80 1.28 12.41
N LYS A 28 -7.78 2.18 12.32
CA LYS A 28 -8.87 2.28 13.30
C LYS A 28 -9.72 1.01 13.39
N HIS A 29 -9.86 0.26 12.29
CA HIS A 29 -10.58 -1.02 12.32
C HIS A 29 -9.69 -2.12 12.87
N LEU A 30 -8.41 -2.14 12.47
CA LEU A 30 -7.41 -3.08 12.93
C LEU A 30 -7.20 -3.01 14.45
N GLU A 31 -7.26 -1.83 15.04
CA GLU A 31 -7.20 -1.61 16.50
C GLU A 31 -8.39 -2.19 17.26
N LYS A 32 -9.55 -2.34 16.61
CA LYS A 32 -10.77 -2.91 17.22
C LYS A 32 -10.79 -4.43 17.18
N LEU A 33 -10.06 -5.02 16.23
CA LEU A 33 -9.99 -6.47 16.07
C LEU A 33 -8.98 -7.06 17.04
N THR A 34 -9.35 -8.14 17.70
CA THR A 34 -8.40 -9.00 18.42
C THR A 34 -7.58 -9.84 17.45
N ASP A 35 -6.44 -10.37 17.90
CA ASP A 35 -5.62 -11.25 17.08
C ASP A 35 -6.38 -12.51 16.67
N GLN A 36 -7.22 -13.05 17.56
CA GLN A 36 -8.07 -14.21 17.25
C GLN A 36 -9.10 -13.91 16.15
N GLN A 37 -9.66 -12.70 16.10
CA GLN A 37 -10.56 -12.30 15.01
C GLN A 37 -9.81 -12.22 13.68
N LEU A 38 -8.58 -11.72 13.66
CA LEU A 38 -7.77 -11.66 12.44
C LEU A 38 -7.39 -13.05 11.91
N GLU A 39 -7.23 -14.04 12.77
CA GLU A 39 -6.99 -15.43 12.33
C GLU A 39 -8.21 -16.09 11.66
N SER A 40 -9.41 -15.46 11.75
CA SER A 40 -10.63 -15.97 11.13
C SER A 40 -10.71 -15.64 9.64
N GLU A 41 -11.41 -16.47 8.86
CA GLU A 41 -11.74 -16.14 7.47
C GLU A 41 -12.68 -14.93 7.41
N ILE A 42 -12.46 -14.00 6.48
CA ILE A 42 -13.39 -12.87 6.26
C ILE A 42 -14.79 -13.33 5.81
N ALA A 43 -14.86 -14.53 5.22
CA ALA A 43 -16.05 -15.21 4.75
C ALA A 43 -15.68 -16.68 4.45
N PRO A 44 -16.65 -17.61 4.39
CA PRO A 44 -16.37 -19.02 4.15
C PRO A 44 -15.52 -19.27 2.89
N GLY A 45 -14.37 -19.91 3.07
CA GLY A 45 -13.43 -20.25 1.99
C GLY A 45 -12.68 -19.05 1.41
N ARG A 46 -12.67 -17.90 2.09
CA ARG A 46 -11.88 -16.71 1.72
C ARG A 46 -10.65 -16.58 2.60
N ASN A 47 -9.81 -15.59 2.29
CA ASN A 47 -8.59 -15.32 3.05
C ASN A 47 -8.91 -15.00 4.52
N ARG A 48 -7.98 -15.32 5.41
CA ARG A 48 -7.99 -14.84 6.79
C ARG A 48 -7.70 -13.34 6.86
N GLY A 49 -8.20 -12.68 7.89
CA GLY A 49 -7.88 -11.28 8.17
C GLY A 49 -6.37 -11.02 8.29
N VAL A 50 -5.65 -11.94 8.96
CA VAL A 50 -4.20 -11.89 9.14
C VAL A 50 -3.45 -11.95 7.81
N TYR A 51 -3.97 -12.70 6.84
CA TYR A 51 -3.37 -12.78 5.51
C TYR A 51 -3.57 -11.47 4.75
N ILE A 52 -4.75 -10.84 4.87
CA ILE A 52 -5.01 -9.54 4.25
C ILE A 52 -4.14 -8.44 4.87
N LEU A 53 -3.95 -8.46 6.20
CA LEU A 53 -3.00 -7.57 6.88
C LEU A 53 -1.59 -7.72 6.29
N GLY A 54 -1.04 -8.95 6.27
CA GLY A 54 0.28 -9.20 5.70
C GLY A 54 0.38 -8.83 4.22
N HIS A 55 -0.68 -9.06 3.44
CA HIS A 55 -0.78 -8.68 2.03
C HIS A 55 -0.69 -7.18 1.84
N LEU A 56 -1.50 -6.39 2.56
CA LEU A 56 -1.44 -4.93 2.47
C LEU A 56 -0.10 -4.39 2.97
N THR A 57 0.47 -4.97 4.03
CA THR A 57 1.83 -4.62 4.48
C THR A 57 2.86 -4.83 3.36
N ALA A 58 2.85 -5.99 2.71
CA ALA A 58 3.78 -6.30 1.62
C ALA A 58 3.57 -5.40 0.38
N VAL A 59 2.31 -5.08 0.05
CA VAL A 59 1.99 -4.14 -1.04
C VAL A 59 2.52 -2.75 -0.73
N ASN A 60 2.37 -2.26 0.50
CA ASN A 60 2.84 -0.95 0.91
C ASN A 60 4.38 -0.92 0.95
N ASP A 61 5.01 -1.99 1.42
CA ASP A 61 6.47 -2.10 1.45
C ASP A 61 7.09 -2.12 0.03
N ASN A 62 6.34 -2.54 -0.98
CA ASN A 62 6.79 -2.47 -2.38
C ASN A 62 6.92 -1.05 -2.93
N PHE A 63 6.34 -0.03 -2.29
CA PHE A 63 6.53 1.35 -2.71
C PHE A 63 8.01 1.76 -2.66
N PHE A 64 8.77 1.27 -1.68
CA PHE A 64 10.17 1.67 -1.53
C PHE A 64 11.01 1.40 -2.80
N PRO A 65 11.14 0.16 -3.27
CA PRO A 65 11.88 -0.11 -4.52
C PRO A 65 11.15 0.41 -5.76
N LEU A 66 9.82 0.43 -5.76
CA LEU A 66 9.04 0.88 -6.92
C LEU A 66 9.21 2.38 -7.20
N PHE A 67 9.36 3.19 -6.15
CA PHE A 67 9.49 4.65 -6.26
C PHE A 67 10.94 5.12 -6.17
N GLY A 68 11.90 4.20 -5.97
CA GLY A 68 13.30 4.53 -5.76
C GLY A 68 13.56 5.19 -4.39
N LEU A 69 12.75 4.86 -3.38
CA LEU A 69 12.86 5.38 -2.01
C LEU A 69 13.74 4.50 -1.11
N GLY A 70 14.35 3.45 -1.67
CA GLY A 70 15.24 2.51 -0.98
C GLY A 70 14.72 1.07 -1.00
N GLU A 71 15.32 0.25 -0.15
CA GLU A 71 14.94 -1.17 0.02
C GLU A 71 13.67 -1.32 0.86
N LYS A 72 13.05 -2.50 0.72
CA LYS A 72 11.92 -2.95 1.55
C LYS A 72 12.29 -2.99 3.04
N VAL A 73 11.35 -2.64 3.90
CA VAL A 73 11.47 -2.70 5.37
C VAL A 73 11.39 -4.16 5.85
N HIS A 74 10.49 -4.96 5.28
CA HIS A 74 10.34 -6.38 5.59
C HIS A 74 10.34 -7.22 4.29
N PRO A 75 11.51 -7.43 3.65
CA PRO A 75 11.62 -8.13 2.38
C PRO A 75 10.90 -9.50 2.29
N PRO A 76 10.91 -10.37 3.33
CA PRO A 76 10.27 -11.68 3.27
C PRO A 76 8.75 -11.64 3.05
N LEU A 77 8.07 -10.54 3.40
CA LEU A 77 6.62 -10.44 3.26
C LEU A 77 6.16 -10.53 1.79
N GLN A 78 7.03 -10.18 0.84
CA GLN A 78 6.76 -10.34 -0.58
C GLN A 78 6.40 -11.78 -0.95
N ASP A 79 7.24 -12.72 -0.54
CA ASP A 79 7.07 -14.11 -0.93
C ASP A 79 5.89 -14.74 -0.18
N LEU A 80 5.68 -14.34 1.06
CA LEU A 80 4.63 -14.88 1.93
C LEU A 80 3.23 -14.39 1.58
N PHE A 81 3.07 -13.13 1.16
CA PHE A 81 1.73 -12.52 1.03
C PHE A 81 1.38 -12.00 -0.37
N ILE A 82 2.34 -12.01 -1.31
CA ILE A 82 2.08 -11.67 -2.72
C ILE A 82 2.16 -12.90 -3.62
N ARG A 83 3.20 -13.73 -3.43
CA ARG A 83 3.47 -14.87 -4.32
C ARG A 83 2.82 -16.17 -3.87
N THR A 84 2.38 -16.21 -2.63
CA THR A 84 1.92 -17.44 -1.98
C THR A 84 0.53 -17.24 -1.43
N PRO A 85 -0.48 -18.05 -1.80
CA PRO A 85 -1.84 -17.92 -1.29
C PRO A 85 -1.94 -18.15 0.23
N ASP A 86 -3.06 -17.75 0.81
CA ASP A 86 -3.33 -18.00 2.22
C ASP A 86 -3.35 -19.52 2.52
N ARG A 87 -2.87 -19.88 3.71
CA ARG A 87 -2.83 -21.25 4.27
C ARG A 87 -1.93 -22.25 3.54
N THR A 88 -1.11 -21.83 2.58
CA THR A 88 -0.20 -22.76 1.90
C THR A 88 1.18 -22.83 2.54
N VAL A 89 1.57 -21.82 3.31
CA VAL A 89 2.84 -21.78 4.06
C VAL A 89 2.64 -21.20 5.46
N PRO A 90 3.52 -21.51 6.42
CA PRO A 90 3.57 -20.78 7.68
C PRO A 90 3.80 -19.28 7.44
N ILE A 91 3.09 -18.44 8.19
CA ILE A 91 3.22 -16.99 8.17
C ILE A 91 3.58 -16.47 9.58
N PRO A 92 4.13 -15.26 9.73
CA PRO A 92 4.39 -14.67 11.04
C PRO A 92 3.12 -14.55 11.86
N THR A 93 3.27 -14.42 13.18
CA THR A 93 2.15 -14.24 14.10
C THR A 93 1.40 -12.93 13.80
N THR A 94 0.12 -12.88 14.19
CA THR A 94 -0.67 -11.65 14.02
C THR A 94 -0.01 -10.44 14.70
N ALA A 95 0.57 -10.62 15.90
CA ALA A 95 1.30 -9.56 16.61
C ALA A 95 2.53 -9.04 15.81
N GLU A 96 3.32 -9.95 15.23
CA GLU A 96 4.46 -9.57 14.37
C GLU A 96 3.99 -8.81 13.12
N LEU A 97 2.88 -9.25 12.49
CA LEU A 97 2.36 -8.58 11.29
C LEU A 97 1.78 -7.20 11.57
N ARG A 98 1.18 -6.98 12.75
CA ARG A 98 0.80 -5.63 13.19
C ARG A 98 2.02 -4.73 13.33
N GLN A 99 3.09 -5.23 13.93
CA GLN A 99 4.34 -4.47 14.03
C GLN A 99 4.89 -4.15 12.64
N CYS A 100 4.95 -5.13 11.74
CA CYS A 100 5.39 -4.89 10.37
C CYS A 100 4.54 -3.85 9.62
N TRP A 101 3.22 -3.90 9.81
CA TRP A 101 2.30 -2.92 9.26
C TRP A 101 2.61 -1.50 9.77
N HIS A 102 2.82 -1.33 11.07
CA HIS A 102 3.18 -0.04 11.65
C HIS A 102 4.54 0.44 11.14
N ASP A 103 5.57 -0.41 11.13
CA ASP A 103 6.92 -0.06 10.69
C ASP A 103 6.95 0.42 9.23
N VAL A 104 6.28 -0.30 8.33
CA VAL A 104 6.18 0.05 6.92
C VAL A 104 5.47 1.39 6.74
N ASN A 105 4.29 1.57 7.33
CA ASN A 105 3.48 2.76 7.09
C ASN A 105 4.01 4.01 7.80
N ALA A 106 4.65 3.86 8.96
CA ALA A 106 5.34 4.94 9.67
C ALA A 106 6.53 5.48 8.86
N LYS A 107 7.21 4.63 8.09
CA LYS A 107 8.30 5.05 7.20
C LYS A 107 7.79 5.53 5.83
N LEU A 108 6.78 4.87 5.28
CA LEU A 108 6.27 5.16 3.94
C LEU A 108 5.57 6.51 3.86
N THR A 109 4.67 6.80 4.80
CA THR A 109 3.87 8.04 4.80
C THR A 109 4.71 9.32 4.68
N PRO A 110 5.73 9.55 5.54
CA PRO A 110 6.59 10.72 5.40
C PRO A 110 7.42 10.69 4.10
N ALA A 111 7.87 9.51 3.64
CA ALA A 111 8.60 9.40 2.38
C ALA A 111 7.76 9.85 1.18
N LEU A 112 6.47 9.48 1.13
CA LEU A 112 5.54 9.93 0.10
C LEU A 112 5.30 11.44 0.16
N ARG A 113 5.16 12.01 1.37
CA ARG A 113 4.96 13.45 1.58
C ARG A 113 6.18 14.30 1.18
N ASN A 114 7.38 13.73 1.22
CA ASN A 114 8.62 14.42 0.86
C ASN A 114 8.91 14.48 -0.64
N LEU A 115 8.18 13.72 -1.47
CA LEU A 115 8.35 13.75 -2.92
C LEU A 115 7.93 15.10 -3.52
N THR A 116 8.73 15.61 -4.45
CA THR A 116 8.39 16.83 -5.21
C THR A 116 7.30 16.54 -6.25
N PRO A 117 6.60 17.58 -6.76
CA PRO A 117 5.65 17.40 -7.86
C PRO A 117 6.25 16.72 -9.10
N GLU A 118 7.49 17.03 -9.44
CA GLU A 118 8.21 16.45 -10.58
C GLU A 118 8.49 14.96 -10.35
N GLU A 119 8.84 14.57 -9.12
CA GLU A 119 9.06 13.16 -8.78
C GLU A 119 7.75 12.36 -8.81
N TRP A 120 6.64 12.96 -8.38
CA TRP A 120 5.30 12.36 -8.44
C TRP A 120 4.81 12.11 -9.87
N LEU A 121 5.07 13.09 -10.76
CA LEU A 121 4.74 12.99 -12.17
C LEU A 121 5.80 12.22 -12.97
N GLY A 122 6.94 11.87 -12.37
CA GLY A 122 7.96 11.02 -12.95
C GLY A 122 7.57 9.54 -12.99
N LYS A 123 8.29 8.78 -13.83
CA LYS A 123 8.12 7.33 -13.95
C LYS A 123 8.45 6.60 -12.64
N HIS A 124 7.80 5.48 -12.41
CA HIS A 124 8.24 4.51 -11.40
C HIS A 124 9.32 3.57 -11.98
N THR A 125 9.98 2.78 -11.11
CA THR A 125 11.16 1.99 -11.51
C THR A 125 10.83 0.85 -12.48
N SER A 126 9.58 0.35 -12.46
CA SER A 126 9.12 -0.72 -13.37
C SER A 126 8.71 -0.26 -14.78
N VAL A 127 8.92 1.02 -15.15
CA VAL A 127 8.60 1.54 -16.50
C VAL A 127 9.89 2.06 -17.14
N SER A 128 10.11 1.65 -18.40
CA SER A 128 11.24 2.11 -19.20
C SER A 128 11.09 3.59 -19.60
N ALA A 129 12.18 4.26 -19.92
CA ALA A 129 12.09 5.65 -20.38
C ALA A 129 11.33 5.78 -21.71
N GLU A 130 11.50 4.80 -22.61
CA GLU A 130 10.81 4.76 -23.90
C GLU A 130 9.30 4.61 -23.73
N ASP A 131 8.85 3.66 -22.89
CA ASP A 131 7.42 3.45 -22.66
C ASP A 131 6.81 4.63 -21.92
N PHE A 132 7.53 5.23 -20.97
CA PHE A 132 7.04 6.40 -20.26
C PHE A 132 6.86 7.62 -21.17
N ALA A 133 7.73 7.80 -22.18
CA ALA A 133 7.57 8.87 -23.15
C ALA A 133 6.29 8.71 -23.99
N LYS A 134 5.88 7.47 -24.27
CA LYS A 134 4.62 7.13 -24.98
C LYS A 134 3.41 7.20 -24.05
N GLU A 135 3.59 6.84 -22.78
CA GLU A 135 2.54 6.70 -21.77
C GLU A 135 2.89 7.43 -20.46
N PRO A 136 2.94 8.79 -20.46
CA PRO A 136 3.41 9.57 -19.31
C PRO A 136 2.49 9.48 -18.07
N HIS A 137 1.30 8.92 -18.23
CA HIS A 137 0.39 8.61 -17.13
C HIS A 137 0.84 7.40 -16.30
N ARG A 138 1.85 6.62 -16.74
CA ARG A 138 2.47 5.53 -15.97
C ARG A 138 3.49 6.08 -14.95
N ASN A 139 3.04 7.04 -14.14
CA ASN A 139 3.83 7.79 -13.15
C ASN A 139 3.55 7.33 -11.71
N LYS A 140 4.32 7.83 -10.74
CA LYS A 140 4.18 7.47 -9.33
C LYS A 140 2.81 7.87 -8.76
N LEU A 141 2.24 9.00 -9.18
CA LEU A 141 0.91 9.44 -8.72
C LEU A 141 -0.19 8.45 -9.12
N ASN A 142 -0.15 7.92 -10.35
CA ASN A 142 -1.08 6.89 -10.80
C ASN A 142 -0.95 5.60 -9.98
N VAL A 143 0.28 5.19 -9.65
CA VAL A 143 0.50 4.05 -8.75
C VAL A 143 -0.13 4.30 -7.38
N LEU A 144 0.05 5.48 -6.78
CA LEU A 144 -0.58 5.82 -5.50
C LEU A 144 -2.10 5.69 -5.58
N LEU A 145 -2.74 6.28 -6.58
CA LEU A 145 -4.19 6.20 -6.76
C LEU A 145 -4.68 4.74 -6.90
N ASN A 146 -3.98 3.93 -7.70
CA ASN A 146 -4.29 2.51 -7.84
C ASN A 146 -4.18 1.77 -6.49
N ARG A 147 -3.12 2.02 -5.72
CA ARG A 147 -2.91 1.39 -4.42
C ARG A 147 -3.89 1.88 -3.36
N THR A 148 -4.32 3.13 -3.40
CA THR A 148 -5.41 3.65 -2.57
C THR A 148 -6.70 2.87 -2.81
N SER A 149 -7.07 2.63 -4.06
CA SER A 149 -8.26 1.82 -4.40
C SER A 149 -8.11 0.36 -3.98
N HIS A 150 -6.92 -0.21 -4.17
CA HIS A 150 -6.59 -1.57 -3.73
C HIS A 150 -6.73 -1.72 -2.20
N GLN A 151 -6.23 -0.75 -1.44
CA GLN A 151 -6.37 -0.75 0.02
C GLN A 151 -7.83 -0.60 0.45
N ALA A 152 -8.60 0.27 -0.19
CA ALA A 152 -10.04 0.40 0.08
C ALA A 152 -10.80 -0.92 -0.21
N TYR A 153 -10.42 -1.64 -1.26
CA TYR A 153 -11.01 -2.94 -1.59
C TYR A 153 -10.77 -3.97 -0.48
N HIS A 154 -9.53 -4.12 -0.01
CA HIS A 154 -9.20 -5.04 1.08
C HIS A 154 -9.69 -4.57 2.45
N TYR A 155 -9.79 -3.26 2.67
CA TYR A 155 -10.47 -2.73 3.85
C TYR A 155 -11.95 -3.18 3.88
N GLY A 156 -12.66 -3.11 2.76
CA GLY A 156 -14.03 -3.61 2.66
C GLY A 156 -14.18 -5.11 2.97
N GLN A 157 -13.13 -5.90 2.75
CA GLN A 157 -13.08 -7.30 3.16
C GLN A 157 -12.87 -7.47 4.67
N ILE A 158 -11.94 -6.69 5.24
CA ILE A 158 -11.62 -6.73 6.67
C ILE A 158 -12.78 -6.26 7.56
N VAL A 159 -13.65 -5.38 7.07
CA VAL A 159 -14.86 -4.92 7.79
C VAL A 159 -15.85 -6.06 8.10
N LEU A 160 -15.71 -7.23 7.46
CA LEU A 160 -16.53 -8.40 7.75
C LEU A 160 -16.12 -9.14 9.04
N LEU A 161 -14.97 -8.78 9.61
CA LEU A 161 -14.46 -9.24 10.91
C LEU A 161 -14.77 -8.19 12.00
#